data_AF-A0A5P9IYS5-F1
#
_entry.id   AF-A0A5P9IYS5-F1
#
_cell.length_a   1.000
_cell.length_b   1.000
_cell.length_c   1.000
_cell.angle_alpha   90.00
_cell.angle_beta   90.00
_cell.angle_gamma   90.00
#
_symmetry.space_group_name_H-M   'P 1'
#
loop_
_entity.id
_entity.type
_entity.pdbx_description
1 polymer ?
#
loop_
_entity_poly.entity_id
_entity_poly.type
_entity_poly.pdbx_seq_one_letter_code
_entity_poly.pdbx_strand_id
1 'polypeptide(L)' 'MFSWFKSNPSKKLERQHAQKLEQAMHAQRNGNTRGYSLLTYEADEIYKKIKELETAQNT' A
#
# COMPACT_ATOMS: atom_id res chain seq x y z
N MET A 1 19.52 -5.76 21.20
CA MET A 1 18.59 -6.91 21.17
C MET A 1 17.67 -6.72 19.96
N PHE A 2 18.08 -7.21 18.79
CA PHE A 2 17.36 -7.01 17.54
C PHE A 2 16.23 -8.04 17.45
N SER A 3 15.00 -7.60 17.68
CA SER A 3 13.79 -8.39 17.38
C SER A 3 13.57 -8.40 15.86
N TRP A 4 14.44 -9.15 15.18
CA TRP A 4 14.34 -9.45 13.76
C TRP A 4 13.46 -10.70 13.63
N PHE A 5 12.50 -10.70 12.71
CA PHE A 5 11.61 -11.82 12.35
C PHE A 5 10.28 -12.03 13.08
N LYS A 6 9.53 -10.97 13.39
CA LYS A 6 8.11 -11.04 13.03
C LYS A 6 8.00 -10.56 11.58
N SER A 7 8.09 -11.51 10.65
CA SER A 7 7.84 -11.24 9.23
C SER A 7 6.35 -10.98 9.10
N ASN A 8 5.91 -9.76 9.41
CA ASN A 8 4.54 -9.34 9.17
C ASN A 8 4.34 -9.40 7.65
N PRO A 9 3.56 -10.36 7.11
CA PRO A 9 3.34 -10.48 5.67
C PRO A 9 2.72 -9.19 5.10
N SER A 10 1.94 -8.48 5.92
CA SER A 10 1.34 -7.18 5.62
C SER A 10 2.37 -6.08 5.34
N LYS A 11 3.53 -6.11 6.00
CA LYS A 11 4.54 -5.03 5.93
C LYS A 11 5.11 -4.82 4.53
N LYS A 12 5.15 -5.88 3.71
CA LYS A 12 5.54 -5.76 2.30
C LYS A 12 4.49 -4.99 1.50
N LEU A 13 3.22 -5.30 1.72
CA LEU A 13 2.10 -4.63 1.05
C LEU A 13 1.93 -3.20 1.55
N GLU A 14 2.12 -2.93 2.84
CA GLU A 14 2.11 -1.57 3.40
C GLU A 14 3.13 -0.66 2.71
N ARG A 15 4.35 -1.18 2.48
CA ARG A 15 5.39 -0.45 1.72
C ARG A 15 4.95 -0.19 0.27
N GLN A 16 4.37 -1.18 -0.40
CA GLN A 16 3.90 -1.01 -1.77
C GLN A 16 2.74 0.00 -1.85
N HIS A 17 1.82 -0.04 -0.89
CA HIS A 17 0.73 0.92 -0.75
C HIS A 17 1.27 2.35 -0.60
N ALA A 18 2.22 2.56 0.32
CA ALA A 18 2.85 3.86 0.53
C ALA A 18 3.55 4.38 -0.74
N GLN A 19 4.27 3.51 -1.46
CA GLN A 19 4.90 3.86 -2.74
C GLN A 19 3.87 4.29 -3.80
N LYS A 20 2.73 3.61 -3.90
CA LYS A 20 1.66 3.97 -4.84
C LYS A 20 1.01 5.30 -4.48
N LEU A 21 0.80 5.57 -3.21
CA LEU A 21 0.30 6.87 -2.75
C LEU A 21 1.30 8.01 -3.04
N GLU A 22 2.59 7.79 -2.82
CA GLU A 22 3.63 8.77 -3.17
C GLU A 22 3.63 9.06 -4.68
N GLN A 23 3.57 8.02 -5.51
CA GLN A 23 3.43 8.16 -6.96
C GLN A 23 2.15 8.93 -7.34
N ALA A 24 1.02 8.64 -6.67
CA ALA A 24 -0.24 9.34 -6.90
C ALA A 24 -0.11 10.83 -6.53
N MET A 25 0.54 11.16 -5.41
CA MET A 25 0.79 12.56 -5.03
C MET A 25 1.64 13.30 -6.08
N HIS A 26 2.68 12.66 -6.61
CA HIS A 26 3.47 13.23 -7.70
C HIS A 26 2.63 13.41 -8.97
N ALA A 27 1.82 12.41 -9.34
CA ALA A 27 0.92 12.49 -10.49
C ALA A 27 -0.08 13.64 -10.34
N GLN A 28 -0.66 13.82 -9.14
CA GLN A 28 -1.58 14.91 -8.84
C GLN A 28 -0.88 16.29 -8.95
N ARG A 29 0.31 16.42 -8.37
CA ARG A 29 1.11 17.66 -8.44
C ARG A 29 1.52 18.03 -9.87
N ASN A 30 1.78 17.03 -10.70
CA ASN A 30 2.12 17.21 -12.11
C ASN A 30 0.89 17.39 -13.01
N GLY A 31 -0.33 17.41 -12.45
CA GLY A 31 -1.57 17.56 -13.21
C GLY A 31 -2.02 16.32 -13.99
N ASN A 32 -1.42 15.15 -13.72
CA ASN A 32 -1.79 13.89 -14.35
C ASN A 32 -2.98 13.24 -13.62
N THR A 33 -4.19 13.71 -13.89
CA THR A 33 -5.43 13.21 -13.26
C THR A 33 -5.71 11.75 -13.56
N ARG A 34 -5.41 11.29 -14.79
CA ARG A 34 -5.60 9.88 -15.18
C ARG A 34 -4.65 8.97 -14.40
N GLY A 35 -3.37 9.34 -14.34
CA GLY A 35 -2.35 8.62 -13.58
C GLY A 35 -2.67 8.60 -12.09
N TYR A 36 -3.10 9.73 -11.52
CA TYR A 36 -3.57 9.80 -10.13
C TYR A 36 -4.70 8.81 -9.87
N SER A 37 -5.75 8.83 -10.70
CA SER A 37 -6.91 7.94 -10.53
C SER A 37 -6.52 6.46 -10.56
N LEU A 38 -5.63 6.08 -11.49
CA LEU A 38 -5.12 4.72 -11.59
C LEU A 38 -4.26 4.33 -10.38
N LEU A 39 -3.32 5.19 -9.98
CA LEU A 39 -2.41 4.93 -8.86
C LEU A 39 -3.14 4.84 -7.53
N THR A 40 -4.16 5.68 -7.33
CA THR A 40 -5.04 5.61 -6.16
C THR A 40 -5.87 4.33 -6.16
N TYR A 41 -6.41 3.92 -7.32
CA TYR A 41 -7.12 2.63 -7.43
C TYR A 41 -6.19 1.44 -7.10
N GLU A 42 -4.97 1.43 -7.63
CA GLU A 42 -3.99 0.40 -7.30
C GLU A 42 -3.61 0.40 -5.81
N ALA A 43 -3.51 1.59 -5.20
CA ALA A 43 -3.29 1.70 -3.76
C ALA A 43 -4.44 1.07 -2.96
N ASP A 44 -5.69 1.39 -3.32
CA ASP A 44 -6.88 0.81 -2.65
C ASP A 44 -6.92 -0.72 -2.76
N GLU A 45 -6.57 -1.28 -3.92
CA GLU A 45 -6.48 -2.72 -4.10
C GLU A 45 -5.40 -3.37 -3.21
N ILE A 46 -4.26 -2.69 -3.00
CA ILE A 46 -3.24 -3.17 -2.06
C ILE A 46 -3.75 -3.06 -0.62
N TYR A 47 -4.45 -1.99 -0.28
CA TYR A 47 -5.02 -1.80 1.06
C TYR A 47 -6.05 -2.87 1.42
N LYS A 48 -6.91 -3.27 0.47
CA LYS A 48 -7.83 -4.40 0.67
C LYS A 48 -7.08 -5.70 1.00
N LYS A 49 -6.00 -6.00 0.28
CA LYS A 49 -5.16 -7.18 0.55
C LYS A 49 -4.48 -7.12 1.91
N ILE A 50 -4.05 -5.93 2.35
CA ILE A 50 -3.52 -5.73 3.71
C ILE A 50 -4.59 -6.10 4.73
N LYS A 51 -5.80 -5.55 4.57
CA LYS A 51 -6.92 -5.80 5.49
C LYS A 51 -7.30 -7.27 5.55
N GLU A 52 -7.36 -7.95 4.40
CA GLU A 52 -7.61 -9.40 4.33
C GLU A 52 -6.56 -10.20 5.10
N LEU A 53 -5.27 -9.88 4.92
CA LEU A 53 -4.17 -10.54 5.64
C LEU A 53 -4.13 -10.23 7.13
N GLU A 54 -4.52 -9.01 7.54
CA GLU A 54 -4.65 -8.66 8.95
C GLU A 54 -5.81 -9.41 9.59
N THR A 55 -6.96 -9.52 8.92
CA THR A 55 -8.08 -10.32 9.41
C THR A 55 -7.74 -11.80 9.51
N ALA A 56 -7.02 -12.35 8.53
CA ALA A 56 -6.60 -13.76 8.50
C ALA A 56 -5.50 -14.08 9.54
N GLN A 57 -4.74 -13.10 10.02
CA GLN A 57 -3.74 -13.31 11.08
C GLN A 57 -4.30 -13.07 12.49
N ASN A 58 -5.44 -12.38 12.61
CA ASN A 58 -6.11 -12.13 13.88
C ASN A 58 -7.24 -13.13 14.18
N THR A 59 -7.44 -14.13 13.31
CA THR A 59 -8.33 -15.29 13.51
C THR A 59 -7.52 -16.55 13.77
#